data_AF-A0AB36ACD0-F1
#
_entry.id   AF-A0AB36ACD0-F1
#
_cell.length_a   1.000
_cell.length_b   1.000
_cell.length_c   1.000
_cell.angle_alpha   90.00
_cell.angle_beta   90.00
_cell.angle_gamma   90.00
#
_symmetry.space_group_name_H-M   'P 1'
#
loop_
_entity.id
_entity.type
_entity.pdbx_description
1 polymer ?
#
loop_
_entity_poly.entity_id
_entity_poly.type
_entity_poly.pdbx_seq_one_letter_code
_entity_poly.pdbx_strand_id
1 'polypeptide(L)'
;MILTQEQIIPLLNKLLQAACQDHQKHFLLAQNQVTQEQLIQLEHSCRELTIITHDLQLLMSLPTDTTYYIKWQINLQETELPDISLNIRPVTPNSHYPLRVSPQLTDLFIDYFVKVDRIPNPWLIS
;
A
#
# COMPACT_ATOMS: atom_id res chain seq x y z
N MET A 1 13.53 -7.65 1.62
CA MET A 1 13.76 -7.27 0.21
C MET A 1 14.46 -5.92 0.16
N ILE A 2 15.35 -5.70 -0.81
CA ILE A 2 16.06 -4.43 -1.01
C ILE A 2 15.77 -3.95 -2.42
N LEU A 3 15.32 -2.71 -2.58
CA LEU A 3 15.02 -2.08 -3.87
C LEU A 3 15.75 -0.74 -3.99
N THR A 4 16.23 -0.40 -5.18
CA THR A 4 16.70 0.96 -5.51
C THR A 4 15.52 1.89 -5.81
N GLN A 5 15.75 3.20 -5.83
CA GLN A 5 14.75 4.19 -6.27
C GLN A 5 14.18 3.85 -7.66
N GLU A 6 15.03 3.49 -8.62
CA GLU A 6 14.61 3.13 -9.97
C GLU A 6 13.72 1.88 -10.01
N GLN A 7 13.96 0.92 -9.10
CA GLN A 7 13.15 -0.29 -9.00
C GLN A 7 11.83 -0.06 -8.28
N ILE A 8 11.78 0.85 -7.29
CA ILE A 8 10.55 1.11 -6.54
C ILE A 8 9.58 2.01 -7.29
N ILE A 9 10.05 3.00 -8.07
CA ILE A 9 9.15 3.95 -8.76
C ILE A 9 8.09 3.25 -9.64
N PRO A 10 8.44 2.25 -10.48
CA PRO A 10 7.44 1.51 -11.25
C PRO A 10 6.44 0.76 -10.35
N LEU A 11 6.86 0.30 -9.18
CA LEU A 11 5.98 -0.33 -8.20
C LEU A 11 5.02 0.70 -7.59
N LEU A 12 5.51 1.86 -7.15
CA LEU A 12 4.69 2.95 -6.63
C LEU A 12 3.58 3.37 -7.61
N ASN A 13 3.92 3.47 -8.90
CA ASN A 13 2.95 3.77 -9.95
C ASN A 13 1.88 2.67 -10.09
N LYS A 14 2.26 1.39 -9.99
CA LYS A 14 1.30 0.27 -10.02
C LYS A 14 0.36 0.31 -8.82
N LEU A 15 0.87 0.62 -7.63
CA LEU A 15 0.06 0.75 -6.41
C LEU A 15 -0.92 1.90 -6.53
N LEU A 16 -0.50 3.05 -7.08
CA LEU A 16 -1.40 4.17 -7.37
C LEU A 16 -2.52 3.78 -8.34
N GLN A 17 -2.18 3.07 -9.41
CA GLN A 17 -3.16 2.59 -10.38
C GLN A 17 -4.18 1.65 -9.74
N ALA A 18 -3.72 0.73 -8.87
CA ALA A 18 -4.60 -0.17 -8.13
C ALA A 18 -5.55 0.61 -7.20
N ALA A 19 -5.03 1.58 -6.46
CA ALA A 19 -5.83 2.45 -5.58
C ALA A 19 -6.91 3.22 -6.36
N CYS A 20 -6.53 3.83 -7.49
CA CYS A 20 -7.46 4.57 -8.34
C CYS A 20 -8.54 3.66 -8.95
N GLN A 21 -8.18 2.46 -9.39
CA GLN A 21 -9.15 1.49 -9.90
C GLN A 21 -10.14 1.04 -8.83
N ASP A 22 -9.66 0.85 -7.59
CA ASP A 22 -10.52 0.48 -6.49
C ASP A 22 -11.48 1.61 -6.10
N HIS A 23 -10.99 2.84 -6.02
CA HIS A 23 -11.82 4.03 -5.84
C HIS A 23 -12.93 4.14 -6.92
N GLN A 24 -12.60 3.87 -8.19
CA GLN A 24 -13.56 3.91 -9.28
C GLN A 24 -14.68 2.86 -9.15
N LYS A 25 -14.42 1.69 -8.55
CA LYS A 25 -15.47 0.69 -8.32
C LYS A 25 -16.52 1.19 -7.34
N HIS A 26 -16.10 1.90 -6.30
CA HIS A 26 -16.99 2.52 -5.31
C HIS A 26 -17.77 3.71 -5.89
N PHE A 27 -17.27 4.30 -6.99
CA PHE A 27 -17.89 5.43 -7.70
C PHE A 27 -18.94 5.02 -8.74
N LEU A 28 -19.19 3.72 -8.98
CA LEU A 28 -20.18 3.27 -9.98
C LEU A 28 -21.61 3.57 -9.54
N LEU A 29 -22.07 4.81 -9.81
CA LEU A 29 -23.44 5.27 -9.71
C LEU A 29 -24.28 4.63 -10.83
N ALA A 30 -24.56 3.34 -10.71
CA ALA A 30 -25.32 2.59 -11.71
C ALA A 30 -26.84 2.87 -11.68
N GLN A 31 -27.35 3.68 -10.75
CA GLN A 31 -28.79 3.92 -10.58
C GLN A 31 -29.04 5.39 -10.23
N ASN A 32 -30.14 5.94 -10.77
CA ASN A 32 -30.55 7.36 -10.66
C ASN A 32 -30.84 7.87 -9.23
N GLN A 33 -30.43 7.14 -8.19
CA GLN A 33 -30.61 7.52 -6.79
C GLN A 33 -29.33 7.16 -6.01
N VAL A 34 -28.74 8.18 -5.38
CA VAL A 34 -27.61 8.05 -4.46
C VAL A 34 -28.16 7.78 -3.06
N THR A 35 -27.72 6.70 -2.43
CA THR A 35 -28.05 6.39 -1.03
C THR A 35 -27.06 7.03 -0.06
N GLN A 36 -27.45 7.22 1.20
CA GLN A 36 -26.56 7.74 2.24
C GLN A 36 -25.33 6.83 2.47
N GLU A 37 -25.50 5.51 2.39
CA GLU A 37 -24.41 4.55 2.54
C GLU A 37 -23.37 4.67 1.42
N GLN A 38 -23.82 4.88 0.18
CA GLN A 38 -22.93 5.12 -0.96
C GLN A 38 -22.12 6.42 -0.80
N LEU A 39 -22.72 7.47 -0.22
CA LEU A 39 -22.00 8.72 0.08
C LEU A 39 -20.93 8.51 1.14
N ILE A 40 -21.24 7.77 2.22
CA ILE A 40 -20.28 7.44 3.27
C ILE A 40 -19.12 6.61 2.71
N GLN A 41 -19.41 5.61 1.87
CA GLN A 41 -18.39 4.79 1.20
C GLN A 41 -17.51 5.61 0.26
N LEU A 42 -18.11 6.54 -0.50
CA LEU A 42 -17.36 7.43 -1.37
C LEU A 42 -16.44 8.37 -0.57
N GLU A 43 -16.94 8.98 0.50
CA GLU A 43 -16.16 9.84 1.38
C GLU A 43 -14.97 9.07 1.97
N HIS A 44 -15.21 7.86 2.45
CA HIS A 44 -14.16 6.98 2.96
C HIS A 44 -13.09 6.69 1.90
N SER A 45 -13.53 6.25 0.71
CA SER A 45 -12.62 5.91 -0.39
C SER A 45 -11.79 7.11 -0.87
N CYS A 46 -12.40 8.30 -0.96
CA CYS A 46 -11.69 9.55 -1.27
C CYS A 46 -10.60 9.86 -0.24
N ARG A 47 -10.91 9.65 1.05
CA ARG A 47 -9.96 9.89 2.14
C ARG A 47 -8.79 8.92 2.07
N GLU A 48 -9.06 7.63 1.83
CA GLU A 48 -8.00 6.63 1.66
C GLU A 48 -7.09 6.95 0.47
N LEU A 49 -7.67 7.30 -0.68
CA LEU A 49 -6.90 7.69 -1.85
C LEU A 49 -6.02 8.92 -1.59
N THR A 50 -6.53 9.88 -0.81
CA THR A 50 -5.75 11.07 -0.41
C THR A 50 -4.54 10.69 0.45
N ILE A 51 -4.72 9.78 1.41
CA ILE A 51 -3.62 9.28 2.25
C ILE A 51 -2.59 8.53 1.40
N ILE A 52 -3.03 7.63 0.54
CA ILE A 52 -2.16 6.84 -0.35
C ILE A 52 -1.35 7.77 -1.26
N THR A 53 -2.01 8.73 -1.91
CA THR A 53 -1.34 9.66 -2.82
C THR A 53 -0.29 10.52 -2.10
N HIS A 54 -0.57 10.95 -0.86
CA HIS A 54 0.39 11.68 -0.05
C HIS A 54 1.66 10.86 0.25
N ASP A 55 1.50 9.62 0.71
CA ASP A 55 2.63 8.74 0.98
C ASP A 55 3.45 8.44 -0.29
N LEU A 56 2.78 8.21 -1.41
CA LEU A 56 3.45 7.96 -2.69
C LEU A 56 4.24 9.19 -3.15
N GLN A 57 3.71 10.40 -2.99
CA GLN A 57 4.44 11.64 -3.27
C GLN A 57 5.69 11.76 -2.42
N LEU A 58 5.60 11.45 -1.11
CA LEU A 58 6.76 11.44 -0.23
C LEU A 58 7.84 10.48 -0.73
N LEU A 59 7.48 9.23 -1.04
CA LEU A 59 8.41 8.21 -1.53
C LEU A 59 9.04 8.58 -2.88
N MET A 60 8.25 9.12 -3.81
CA MET A 60 8.75 9.54 -5.13
C MET A 60 9.69 10.74 -5.06
N SER A 61 9.54 11.62 -4.06
CA SER A 61 10.38 12.80 -3.87
C SER A 61 11.76 12.49 -3.26
N LEU A 62 12.00 11.24 -2.84
CA LEU A 62 13.28 10.84 -2.27
C LEU A 62 14.40 10.85 -3.33
N PRO A 63 15.65 11.13 -2.93
CA PRO A 63 16.82 11.14 -3.82
C PRO A 63 16.98 9.89 -4.67
N THR A 64 17.62 10.00 -5.84
CA THR A 64 17.83 8.88 -6.76
C THR A 64 18.74 7.78 -6.22
N ASP A 65 19.63 8.12 -5.30
CA ASP A 65 20.51 7.19 -4.59
C ASP A 65 19.85 6.53 -3.36
N THR A 66 18.53 6.72 -3.17
CA THR A 66 17.77 6.07 -2.11
C THR A 66 17.70 4.56 -2.32
N THR A 67 17.99 3.82 -1.25
CA THR A 67 17.78 2.38 -1.15
C THR A 67 16.66 2.06 -0.16
N TYR A 68 15.70 1.23 -0.57
CA TYR A 68 14.55 0.83 0.22
C TYR A 68 14.76 -0.56 0.81
N TYR A 69 14.82 -0.63 2.13
CA TYR A 69 14.81 -1.88 2.87
C TYR A 69 13.38 -2.19 3.28
N ILE A 70 12.80 -3.21 2.64
CA ILE A 70 11.43 -3.66 2.89
C ILE A 70 11.49 -4.95 3.68
N LYS A 71 10.97 -4.93 4.90
CA LYS A 71 10.88 -6.10 5.79
C LYS A 71 9.41 -6.38 6.07
N TRP A 72 9.03 -7.66 5.99
CA TRP A 72 7.72 -8.12 6.43
C TRP A 72 7.87 -9.16 7.53
N GLN A 73 6.81 -9.30 8.32
CA GLN A 73 6.64 -10.35 9.31
C GLN A 73 5.21 -10.86 9.23
N ILE A 74 5.06 -12.17 9.16
CA ILE A 74 3.77 -12.83 9.21
C ILE A 74 3.59 -13.35 10.64
N ASN A 75 2.50 -12.96 11.28
CA ASN A 75 2.12 -13.46 12.60
C ASN A 75 0.98 -14.45 12.43
N LEU A 76 1.24 -15.73 12.75
CA LEU A 76 0.24 -16.78 12.78
C LEU A 76 -0.17 -17.00 14.24
N GLN A 77 -1.46 -16.86 14.53
CA GLN A 77 -2.02 -17.16 15.84
C GLN A 77 -3.12 -18.20 15.67
N GLU A 78 -3.23 -19.15 16.60
CA GLU A 78 -4.20 -20.26 16.50
C GLU A 78 -5.67 -19.78 16.51
N THR A 79 -5.94 -18.62 17.12
CA THR A 79 -7.30 -18.10 17.34
C THR A 79 -7.61 -16.82 16.57
N GLU A 80 -6.64 -16.26 15.85
CA GLU A 80 -6.80 -15.00 15.12
C GLU A 80 -6.45 -15.18 13.65
N LEU A 81 -6.98 -14.32 12.79
CA LEU A 81 -6.57 -14.28 11.40
C LEU A 81 -5.08 -13.92 11.31
N PRO A 82 -4.34 -14.53 10.37
CA PRO A 82 -2.96 -14.14 10.13
C PRO A 82 -2.82 -12.64 9.86
N ASP A 83 -1.82 -12.03 10.48
CA ASP A 83 -1.48 -10.63 10.27
C ASP A 83 -0.13 -10.48 9.57
N ILE A 84 0.00 -9.45 8.72
CA ILE A 84 1.25 -9.10 8.04
C ILE A 84 1.67 -7.70 8.45
N SER A 85 2.77 -7.61 9.18
CA SER A 85 3.43 -6.33 9.47
C SER A 85 4.48 -6.02 8.41
N LEU A 86 4.35 -4.90 7.69
CA LEU A 86 5.32 -4.41 6.72
C LEU A 86 6.05 -3.17 7.25
N ASN A 87 7.37 -3.11 7.04
CA ASN A 87 8.20 -1.94 7.34
C ASN A 87 9.02 -1.56 6.10
N ILE A 88 8.94 -0.27 5.73
CA ILE A 88 9.69 0.30 4.61
C ILE A 88 10.68 1.32 5.17
N ARG A 89 11.98 1.02 5.05
CA ARG A 89 13.05 1.90 5.48
C ARG A 89 13.81 2.42 4.26
N PRO A 90 13.48 3.61 3.74
CA PRO A 90 14.33 4.29 2.79
C PRO A 90 15.62 4.75 3.50
N VAL A 91 16.75 4.61 2.82
CA VAL A 91 18.06 5.03 3.29
C VAL A 91 18.75 5.78 2.15
N THR A 92 19.18 7.00 2.43
CA THR A 92 20.06 7.79 1.56
C THR A 92 21.43 7.91 2.22
N PRO A 93 22.47 8.35 1.48
CA PRO A 93 23.77 8.65 2.11
C PRO A 93 23.69 9.70 3.22
N ASN A 94 22.65 10.55 3.19
CA ASN A 94 22.49 11.69 4.10
C ASN A 94 21.41 11.46 5.19
N SER A 95 20.65 10.36 5.13
CA SER A 95 19.57 10.08 6.08
C SER A 95 19.30 8.59 6.23
N HIS A 96 19.23 8.14 7.48
CA HIS A 96 18.97 6.75 7.85
C HIS A 96 17.62 6.55 8.58
N TYR A 97 16.78 7.60 8.60
CA TYR A 97 15.52 7.57 9.35
C TYR A 97 14.50 6.67 8.67
N PRO A 98 13.87 5.75 9.42
CA PRO A 98 12.79 4.93 8.88
C PRO A 98 11.57 5.81 8.58
N LEU A 99 11.03 5.67 7.37
CA LEU A 99 9.80 6.34 6.98
C LEU A 99 8.62 5.47 7.39
N ARG A 100 7.63 6.07 8.07
CA ARG A 100 6.37 5.41 8.32
C ARG A 100 5.43 5.73 7.18
N VAL A 101 5.06 4.71 6.41
CA VAL A 101 3.93 4.79 5.48
C VAL A 101 2.65 4.48 6.23
N SER A 102 1.53 5.00 5.73
CA SER A 102 0.20 4.73 6.27
C SER A 102 -0.18 3.26 6.19
N PRO A 103 -1.13 2.80 7.03
CA PRO A 103 -1.73 1.47 6.88
C PRO A 103 -2.32 1.25 5.48
N GLN A 104 -3.00 2.26 4.92
CA GLN A 104 -3.64 2.16 3.61
C GLN A 104 -2.64 1.84 2.49
N LEU A 105 -1.47 2.50 2.49
CA LEU A 105 -0.43 2.17 1.51
C LEU A 105 0.24 0.82 1.84
N THR A 106 0.39 0.49 3.13
CA THR A 106 0.94 -0.79 3.57
C THR A 106 0.12 -1.97 3.05
N ASP A 107 -1.21 -1.87 3.14
CA ASP A 107 -2.14 -2.90 2.66
C ASP A 107 -1.97 -3.13 1.15
N LEU A 108 -1.84 -2.05 0.36
CA LEU A 108 -1.57 -2.16 -1.08
C LEU A 108 -0.23 -2.86 -1.39
N PHE A 109 0.82 -2.58 -0.62
CA PHE A 109 2.09 -3.28 -0.77
C PHE A 109 1.96 -4.77 -0.45
N ILE A 110 1.26 -5.09 0.64
CA ILE A 110 1.02 -6.47 1.08
C ILE A 110 0.26 -7.22 -0.01
N ASP A 111 -0.87 -6.70 -0.45
CA ASP A 111 -1.69 -7.29 -1.50
C ASP A 111 -0.89 -7.55 -2.78
N TYR A 112 -0.12 -6.55 -3.22
CA TYR A 112 0.74 -6.70 -4.38
C TYR A 112 1.78 -7.80 -4.17
N PHE A 113 2.51 -7.80 -3.05
CA PHE A 113 3.58 -8.75 -2.80
C PHE A 113 3.07 -10.18 -2.60
N VAL A 114 1.88 -10.37 -2.01
CA VAL A 114 1.22 -11.68 -1.96
C VAL A 114 0.86 -12.13 -3.36
N LYS A 115 0.24 -11.25 -4.17
CA LYS A 115 -0.20 -11.57 -5.53
C LYS A 115 0.93 -11.96 -6.48
N VAL A 116 2.12 -11.41 -6.29
CA VAL A 116 3.32 -11.72 -7.11
C VAL A 116 4.26 -12.72 -6.44
N ASP A 117 3.78 -13.45 -5.43
CA ASP A 117 4.52 -14.48 -4.69
C ASP A 117 5.87 -13.99 -4.13
N ARG A 118 5.94 -12.70 -3.77
CA ARG A 118 7.13 -12.09 -3.14
C ARG A 118 7.13 -12.26 -1.63
N ILE A 119 5.95 -12.32 -1.03
CA ILE A 119 5.75 -12.75 0.35
C ILE A 119 4.77 -13.93 0.33
N PRO A 120 4.92 -14.91 1.23
CA PRO A 120 3.96 -15.99 1.36
C PRO A 120 2.54 -15.46 1.57
N ASN A 121 1.56 -16.13 0.98
CA ASN A 121 0.15 -15.89 1.28
C ASN A 121 -0.16 -16.54 2.64
N PRO A 122 -0.30 -15.79 3.75
CA PRO A 122 -0.52 -16.38 5.05
C PRO A 122 -1.88 -17.07 5.19
N TRP A 123 -2.84 -16.77 4.32
CA TRP A 123 -4.13 -17.47 4.27
C TRP A 123 -4.03 -18.88 3.66
N LEU A 124 -2.87 -19.22 3.07
CA LEU A 124 -2.57 -20.55 2.53
C LEU A 124 -1.55 -21.32 3.38
N ILE A 125 -1.05 -20.75 4.47
CA ILE A 125 -0.11 -21.41 5.38
C ILE A 125 -0.95 -22.16 6.41
N SER A 126 -1.30 -23.40 6.09
CA SER A 126 -1.98 -24.36 6.98
C SER A 126 -0.99 -25.31 7.62
#